data_AF-A0A8S1DT53-F1
#
_entry.id   AF-A0A8S1DT53-F1
#
_cell.length_a   1.000
_cell.length_b   1.000
_cell.length_c   1.000
_cell.angle_alpha   90.00
_cell.angle_beta   90.00
_cell.angle_gamma   90.00
#
_symmetry.space_group_name_H-M   'P 1'
#
loop_
_entity.id
_entity.type
_entity.pdbx_description
1 polymer ?
#
loop_
_entity_poly.entity_id
_entity_poly.type
_entity_poly.pdbx_seq_one_letter_code
_entity_poly.pdbx_strand_id
1 'polypeptide(L)' 'MKFGLVCFVACMVLVGATAQGAGGNCPTICSTVYRPVCGKNSKGDIRTFNNECELRAENCQYDFIVQKKGKC' A
#
# COMPACT_ATOMS: atom_id res chain seq x y z
N MET A 1 -44.33 13.04 12.58
CA MET A 1 -43.68 12.77 11.27
C MET A 1 -42.18 13.12 11.30
N LYS A 2 -41.43 12.73 12.34
CA LYS A 2 -39.99 13.07 12.47
C LYS A 2 -39.11 11.82 12.71
N PHE A 3 -39.72 10.64 12.79
CA PHE A 3 -39.02 9.35 12.94
C PHE A 3 -38.55 8.77 11.59
N GLY A 4 -39.12 9.20 10.46
CA GLY A 4 -38.73 8.71 9.13
C GLY A 4 -37.40 9.27 8.59
N LEU A 5 -36.94 10.41 9.10
CA LEU A 5 -35.65 11.00 8.70
C LEU A 5 -34.46 10.25 9.35
N VAL A 6 -34.67 9.63 10.51
CA VAL A 6 -33.62 8.97 11.29
C VAL A 6 -33.16 7.67 10.63
N CYS A 7 -34.04 6.94 9.93
CA CYS A 7 -33.67 5.71 9.21
C CYS A 7 -32.82 5.97 7.96
N PHE A 8 -33.01 7.10 7.27
CA PHE A 8 -32.26 7.43 6.06
C PHE A 8 -30.81 7.86 6.36
N VAL A 9 -30.58 8.57 7.46
CA VAL A 9 -29.25 9.06 7.83
C VAL A 9 -28.36 7.93 8.38
N ALA A 10 -28.95 6.90 9.00
CA ALA A 10 -28.19 5.76 9.52
C ALA A 10 -27.48 4.96 8.42
N CYS A 11 -28.02 4.90 7.20
CA CYS A 11 -27.41 4.11 6.11
C CYS A 11 -26.15 4.77 5.52
N MET A 12 -26.05 6.11 5.57
CA MET A 12 -24.86 6.81 5.08
C MET A 12 -23.70 6.87 6.09
N VAL A 13 -23.97 6.68 7.38
CA VAL A 13 -22.92 6.63 8.42
C VAL A 13 -22.32 5.22 8.57
N LEU A 14 -22.95 4.20 7.98
CA LEU A 14 -22.51 2.80 8.09
C LEU A 14 -21.76 2.27 6.86
N VAL A 15 -21.52 3.07 5.83
CA VAL A 15 -20.50 2.73 4.83
C VAL A 15 -19.15 3.04 5.45
N GLY A 16 -18.75 2.16 6.36
CA GLY A 16 -17.45 2.20 7.01
C GLY A 16 -16.37 2.35 5.95
N ALA A 17 -15.43 3.26 6.21
CA ALA A 17 -14.21 3.35 5.43
C ALA A 17 -13.54 1.98 5.43
N THR A 18 -13.72 1.20 4.36
CA THR A 18 -12.83 0.08 4.09
C THR A 18 -11.52 0.71 3.68
N ALA A 19 -10.64 0.93 4.65
CA ALA A 19 -9.22 1.06 4.37
C ALA A 19 -8.79 -0.27 3.76
N GLN A 20 -8.91 -0.39 2.43
CA GLN A 20 -8.13 -1.33 1.65
C GLN A 20 -6.68 -0.83 1.75
N GLY A 21 -6.05 -1.11 2.88
CA GLY A 21 -4.61 -1.20 2.93
C GLY A 21 -4.22 -2.19 1.85
N ALA A 22 -3.31 -1.76 0.97
CA ALA A 22 -2.79 -2.55 -0.15
C ALA A 22 -1.94 -3.74 0.36
N GLY A 23 -2.54 -4.61 1.17
CA GLY A 23 -1.96 -5.86 1.65
C GLY A 23 -2.16 -6.96 0.61
N GLY A 24 -1.63 -6.76 -0.60
CA GLY A 24 -1.33 -7.89 -1.47
C GLY A 24 -0.32 -8.76 -0.73
N ASN A 25 -0.53 -10.08 -0.72
CA ASN A 25 0.34 -11.04 -0.03
C ASN A 25 1.82 -10.65 -0.13
N CYS A 26 2.38 -10.31 1.03
CA CYS A 26 3.77 -9.94 1.17
C CYS A 26 4.69 -11.10 0.79
N PRO A 27 5.61 -10.93 -0.17
CA PRO A 27 6.60 -11.96 -0.45
C PRO A 27 7.44 -12.23 0.79
N THR A 28 7.44 -13.47 1.28
CA THR A 28 8.33 -13.92 2.37
C THR A 28 9.66 -14.46 1.86
N ILE A 29 9.71 -14.83 0.58
CA ILE A 29 10.90 -15.34 -0.11
C ILE A 29 11.07 -14.56 -1.41
N CYS A 30 12.27 -14.05 -1.63
CA CYS A 30 12.66 -13.39 -2.87
C CYS A 30 13.86 -14.09 -3.51
N SER A 31 13.91 -14.06 -4.84
CA SER A 31 15.09 -14.49 -5.59
C SER A 31 16.29 -13.58 -5.28
N THR A 32 17.50 -14.14 -5.33
CA THR A 32 18.77 -13.40 -5.18
C THR A 32 19.19 -12.66 -6.45
N VAL A 33 18.37 -12.66 -7.50
CA VAL A 33 18.63 -11.94 -8.75
C VAL A 33 18.71 -10.44 -8.48
N TYR A 34 19.85 -9.85 -8.81
CA TYR A 34 20.11 -8.42 -8.68
C TYR A 34 19.58 -7.66 -9.92
N ARG A 35 18.46 -6.96 -9.74
CA ARG A 35 17.81 -6.10 -10.74
C ARG A 35 17.26 -4.86 -10.02
N PRO A 36 18.13 -3.90 -9.66
CA PRO A 36 17.80 -2.88 -8.68
C PRO A 36 16.65 -1.98 -9.14
N VAL A 37 15.89 -1.48 -8.18
CA VAL A 37 14.82 -0.49 -8.40
C VAL A 37 14.90 0.61 -7.37
N CYS A 38 14.60 1.84 -7.78
CA CYS A 38 14.47 2.98 -6.89
C CYS A 38 13.00 3.13 -6.48
N GLY A 39 12.71 3.04 -5.19
CA GLY A 39 11.38 3.21 -4.63
C GLY A 39 11.26 4.46 -3.77
N LYS A 40 10.05 5.03 -3.71
CA LYS A 40 9.69 6.14 -2.82
C LYS A 40 8.40 5.82 -2.08
N ASN A 41 8.36 6.01 -0.77
CA ASN A 41 7.14 5.79 0.03
C ASN A 41 6.30 7.06 0.20
N SER A 42 5.16 6.96 0.87
CA SER A 42 4.26 8.10 1.14
C SER A 42 4.88 9.18 2.02
N LYS A 43 5.86 8.82 2.87
CA LYS A 43 6.62 9.77 3.72
C LYS A 43 7.67 10.55 2.94
N GLY A 44 7.97 10.14 1.71
CA GLY A 44 8.97 10.75 0.86
C GLY A 44 10.36 10.12 0.99
N ASP A 45 10.52 9.04 1.75
CA ASP A 45 11.78 8.30 1.86
C ASP A 45 12.09 7.62 0.51
N ILE A 46 13.33 7.75 0.07
CA ILE A 46 13.82 7.16 -1.18
C ILE A 46 14.84 6.07 -0.84
N ARG A 47 14.63 4.86 -1.35
CA ARG A 47 15.50 3.70 -1.12
C ARG A 47 15.69 2.89 -2.40
N THR A 48 16.88 2.32 -2.56
CA THR A 48 17.16 1.31 -3.59
C THR A 48 16.90 -0.08 -3.01
N PHE A 49 16.20 -0.92 -3.76
CA PHE A 49 15.96 -2.33 -3.44
C PHE A 49 16.69 -3.21 -4.44
N ASN A 50 17.15 -4.42 -4.04
CA ASN A 50 17.92 -5.27 -4.96
C ASN A 50 17.08 -5.77 -6.13
N ASN A 51 15.77 -5.89 -5.93
CA ASN A 51 14.78 -6.18 -6.95
C ASN A 51 13.36 -5.79 -6.50
N GLU A 52 12.38 -5.94 -7.40
CA GLU A 52 10.98 -5.63 -7.12
C GLU A 52 10.32 -6.55 -6.10
N CYS A 53 10.83 -7.77 -5.91
CA CYS A 53 10.31 -8.67 -4.88
C CYS A 53 10.63 -8.11 -3.50
N GLU A 54 11.89 -7.70 -3.27
CA GLU A 54 12.31 -7.11 -2.00
C GLU A 54 11.56 -5.81 -1.68
N LEU A 55 11.33 -4.95 -2.68
CA LEU A 55 10.49 -3.76 -2.50
C LEU A 55 9.08 -4.15 -2.05
N ARG A 56 8.45 -5.14 -2.71
CA ARG A 56 7.12 -5.63 -2.30
C ARG A 56 7.11 -6.28 -0.92
N ALA A 57 8.20 -6.92 -0.51
CA ALA A 57 8.34 -7.45 0.84
C ALA A 57 8.40 -6.32 1.89
N GLU A 58 9.06 -5.22 1.59
CA GLU A 58 9.10 -4.05 2.48
C GLU A 58 7.74 -3.30 2.54
N ASN A 59 6.91 -3.44 1.50
CA ASN A 59 5.58 -2.84 1.46
C ASN A 59 4.57 -3.44 2.44
N CYS A 60 4.93 -4.50 3.18
CA CYS A 60 4.17 -4.90 4.36
C CYS A 60 4.11 -3.81 5.44
N GLN A 61 5.11 -2.92 5.44
CA GLN A 61 5.29 -1.93 6.49
C GLN A 61 5.46 -0.49 5.96
N TYR A 62 6.01 -0.32 4.75
CA TYR A 62 6.57 0.97 4.32
C TYR A 62 6.12 1.49 2.94
N ASP A 63 5.06 0.92 2.35
CA ASP A 63 4.33 1.49 1.20
C ASP A 63 5.15 2.17 0.07
N PHE A 64 6.27 1.57 -0.34
CA PHE A 64 7.10 2.03 -1.45
C PHE A 64 6.43 1.84 -2.82
N ILE A 65 6.58 2.85 -3.67
CA ILE A 65 6.21 2.82 -5.09
C ILE A 65 7.49 2.93 -5.93
N VAL A 66 7.64 2.08 -6.95
CA VAL A 66 8.75 2.14 -7.89
C VAL A 66 8.73 3.46 -8.64
N GLN A 67 9.82 4.24 -8.55
CA GLN A 67 10.04 5.48 -9.28
C GLN A 67 10.76 5.23 -10.61
N LYS A 68 11.86 4.47 -10.57
CA LYS A 68 12.65 4.12 -11.75
C LYS A 68 13.29 2.73 -11.60
N LYS A 69 13.59 2.10 -12.73
CA LYS A 69 14.49 0.94 -12.80
C LYS A 69 15.92 1.41 -12.53
N GLY A 70 16.73 0.56 -11.91
CA GLY A 70 18.08 0.91 -11.48
C GLY A 70 18.11 1.46 -10.06
N LYS A 71 19.32 1.82 -9.59
CA LYS A 71 19.51 2.46 -8.29
C LYS A 71 18.86 3.85 -8.28
N CYS A 72 18.48 4.32 -7.11
CA CYS A 72 18.31 5.75 -6.86
C CYS A 72 19.65 6.42 -7.17
#